data_AF-A0A7S3HGC9-F1
#
_entry.id   AF-A0A7S3HGC9-F1
#
_cell.length_a   1.000
_cell.length_b   1.000
_cell.length_c   1.000
_cell.angle_alpha   90.00
_cell.angle_beta   90.00
_cell.angle_gamma   90.00
#
_symmetry.space_group_name_H-M   'P 1'
#
loop_
_entity.id
_entity.type
_entity.pdbx_description
1 polymer ?
#
loop_
_entity_poly.entity_id
_entity_poly.type
_entity_poly.pdbx_seq_one_letter_code
_entity_poly.pdbx_strand_id
1 'polypeptide(L)'
;LEVNGVAGKAKDLAEAIKSGGRRLELKVRRPTLTNHTVTKGGQSLGLDLQFAKQGWVLSICKVLDGAVKSSGADIRAGDRIIRVNGREGKSDELLSMMTGSGSPPIML
;
A
#
# COMPACT_ATOMS: atom_id res chain seq x y z
N LEU A 1 4.07 -15.89 -7.77
CA LEU A 1 3.03 -16.13 -8.79
C LEU A 1 3.56 -17.21 -9.69
N GLU A 2 2.70 -18.09 -10.18
CA GLU A 2 3.09 -19.23 -11.01
C GLU A 2 1.97 -19.52 -12.01
N VAL A 3 2.34 -19.93 -13.22
CA VAL A 3 1.44 -20.32 -14.31
C VAL A 3 1.91 -21.65 -14.87
N ASN A 4 1.05 -22.68 -14.84
CA ASN A 4 1.37 -24.02 -15.38
C ASN A 4 2.75 -24.56 -14.91
N GLY A 5 3.11 -24.38 -13.63
CA GLY A 5 4.41 -24.81 -13.09
C GLY A 5 5.57 -23.84 -13.32
N VAL A 6 5.38 -22.77 -14.12
CA VAL A 6 6.41 -21.74 -14.38
C VAL A 6 6.28 -20.60 -13.39
N ALA A 7 7.35 -20.31 -12.65
CA ALA A 7 7.50 -19.14 -11.78
C ALA A 7 8.75 -18.34 -12.21
N GLY A 8 8.77 -17.01 -11.99
CA GLY A 8 9.92 -16.19 -12.37
C GLY A 8 9.55 -14.76 -12.76
N LYS A 9 10.24 -14.23 -13.78
CA LYS A 9 10.02 -12.86 -14.26
C LYS A 9 8.66 -12.77 -14.95
N ALA A 10 8.12 -11.55 -15.01
CA ALA A 10 6.83 -11.31 -15.65
C ALA A 10 6.79 -11.77 -17.13
N LYS A 11 7.92 -11.66 -17.84
CA LYS A 11 8.04 -12.12 -19.23
C LYS A 11 7.85 -13.64 -19.34
N ASP A 12 8.49 -14.42 -18.46
CA ASP A 12 8.42 -15.89 -18.46
C ASP A 12 6.99 -16.35 -18.17
N LEU A 13 6.33 -15.71 -17.20
CA LEU A 13 4.92 -15.96 -16.90
C LEU A 13 4.01 -15.60 -18.08
N ALA A 14 4.27 -14.46 -18.75
CA ALA A 14 3.50 -14.03 -19.90
C ALA A 14 3.67 -14.96 -21.10
N GLU A 15 4.89 -15.48 -21.32
CA GLU A 15 5.16 -16.50 -22.34
C GLU A 15 4.42 -17.80 -22.03
N ALA A 16 4.47 -18.29 -20.79
CA ALA A 16 3.75 -19.49 -20.36
C ALA A 16 2.21 -19.37 -20.52
N ILE A 17 1.65 -18.17 -20.32
CA ILE A 17 0.24 -17.89 -20.60
C ILE A 17 -0.04 -17.96 -22.11
N LYS A 18 0.81 -17.35 -22.95
CA LYS A 18 0.61 -17.29 -24.40
C LYS A 18 0.78 -18.66 -25.08
N SER A 19 1.71 -19.47 -24.60
CA SER A 19 1.97 -20.81 -25.14
C SER A 19 1.08 -21.89 -24.51
N GLY A 20 0.35 -21.56 -23.43
CA GLY A 20 -0.62 -22.45 -22.81
C GLY A 20 -1.81 -22.71 -23.74
N GLY A 21 -2.21 -23.98 -23.87
CA GLY A 21 -3.41 -24.35 -24.63
C GLY A 21 -4.72 -23.90 -23.95
N ARG A 22 -5.82 -24.62 -24.19
CA ARG A 22 -7.15 -24.25 -23.67
C ARG A 22 -7.32 -24.30 -22.14
N ARG A 23 -6.34 -24.84 -21.39
CA ARG A 23 -6.39 -24.97 -19.92
C ARG A 23 -5.23 -24.21 -19.29
N LEU A 24 -5.55 -23.39 -18.29
CA LEU A 24 -4.61 -22.55 -17.54
C LEU A 24 -4.74 -22.85 -16.05
N GLU A 25 -3.62 -23.18 -15.40
CA GLU A 25 -3.53 -23.33 -13.95
C GLU A 25 -2.71 -22.18 -13.37
N LEU A 26 -3.26 -21.54 -12.32
CA LEU A 26 -2.70 -20.33 -11.73
C LEU A 26 -2.51 -20.50 -10.21
N LYS A 27 -1.32 -20.17 -9.72
CA LYS A 27 -1.06 -20.00 -8.28
C LYS A 27 -0.93 -18.52 -7.94
N VAL A 28 -1.93 -17.99 -7.25
CA VAL A 28 -2.05 -16.56 -6.92
C VAL A 28 -1.82 -16.34 -5.42
N ARG A 29 -1.09 -15.29 -5.06
CA ARG A 29 -0.97 -14.81 -3.67
C ARG A 29 -1.80 -13.54 -3.50
N ARG A 30 -2.78 -13.57 -2.60
CA ARG A 30 -3.59 -12.39 -2.24
C ARG A 30 -2.79 -11.44 -1.33
N PRO A 31 -3.03 -10.12 -1.38
CA PRO A 31 -2.54 -9.20 -0.36
C PRO A 31 -3.08 -9.57 1.03
N THR A 32 -2.27 -9.37 2.07
CA THR A 32 -2.73 -9.39 3.47
C THR A 32 -3.12 -7.97 3.86
N LEU A 33 -4.30 -7.80 4.46
CA LEU A 33 -4.75 -6.50 4.99
C LEU A 33 -4.55 -6.48 6.50
N THR A 34 -3.86 -5.45 6.98
CA THR A 34 -3.66 -5.19 8.41
C THR A 34 -4.29 -3.86 8.79
N ASN A 35 -4.74 -3.74 10.04
CA ASN A 35 -5.23 -2.48 10.60
C ASN A 35 -4.28 -2.05 11.71
N HIS A 36 -3.91 -0.78 11.71
CA HIS A 36 -3.03 -0.19 12.71
C HIS A 36 -3.67 1.06 13.29
N THR A 37 -3.55 1.22 14.61
CA THR A 37 -3.93 2.43 15.32
C THR A 37 -2.67 3.17 15.71
N VAL A 38 -2.54 4.43 15.27
CA VAL A 38 -1.38 5.28 15.55
C VAL A 38 -1.86 6.58 16.18
N THR A 39 -1.36 6.88 17.38
CA THR A 39 -1.65 8.15 18.07
C THR A 39 -0.53 9.14 17.78
N LYS A 40 -0.87 10.29 17.17
CA LYS A 40 0.13 11.30 16.77
C LYS A 40 0.77 12.03 17.95
N GLY A 41 0.03 12.30 19.04
CA GLY A 41 0.59 12.92 20.25
C GLY A 41 1.31 14.26 20.01
N GLY A 42 0.90 15.03 19.00
CA GLY A 42 1.58 16.27 18.58
C GLY A 42 2.77 16.07 17.64
N GLN A 43 3.19 14.83 17.37
CA GLN A 43 4.21 14.50 16.37
C GLN A 43 3.62 14.50 14.95
N SER A 44 4.48 14.67 13.96
CA SER A 44 4.14 14.30 12.58
C SER A 44 3.88 12.78 12.50
N LEU A 45 3.16 12.34 11.46
CA LEU A 45 2.90 10.91 11.28
C LEU A 45 4.18 10.12 10.94
N GLY A 46 5.15 10.76 10.27
CA GLY A 46 6.41 10.14 9.86
C GLY A 46 6.27 9.23 8.64
N LEU A 47 5.46 9.60 7.64
CA LEU A 47 5.31 8.84 6.40
C LEU A 47 5.62 9.73 5.19
N ASP A 48 6.49 9.23 4.32
CA ASP A 48 6.70 9.74 2.96
C ASP A 48 5.76 8.97 2.02
N LEU A 49 4.85 9.69 1.36
CA LEU A 49 3.75 9.12 0.60
C LEU A 49 3.85 9.50 -0.88
N GLN A 50 3.75 8.50 -1.75
CA GLN A 50 3.58 8.69 -3.19
C GLN A 50 2.17 8.34 -3.61
N PHE A 51 1.57 9.20 -4.43
CA PHE A 51 0.25 8.98 -4.98
C PHE A 51 0.08 9.68 -6.33
N ALA A 52 -0.87 9.18 -7.11
CA ALA A 52 -1.35 9.83 -8.32
C ALA A 52 -2.67 10.54 -8.02
N LYS A 53 -2.88 11.72 -8.61
CA LYS A 53 -4.19 12.38 -8.57
C LYS A 53 -5.23 11.43 -9.19
N GLN A 54 -6.33 11.16 -8.48
CA GLN A 54 -7.35 10.15 -8.81
C GLN A 54 -6.91 8.67 -8.75
N GLY A 55 -5.71 8.35 -8.24
CA GLY A 55 -5.31 6.97 -7.95
C GLY A 55 -6.11 6.37 -6.78
N TRP A 56 -6.09 5.06 -6.63
CA TRP A 56 -6.87 4.35 -5.60
C TRP A 56 -6.13 4.11 -4.28
N VAL A 57 -4.84 4.42 -4.19
CA VAL A 57 -3.99 4.04 -3.05
C VAL A 57 -2.93 5.10 -2.75
N LEU A 58 -2.65 5.33 -1.47
CA LEU A 58 -1.44 6.03 -1.03
C LEU A 58 -0.34 5.00 -0.80
N SER A 59 0.75 5.09 -1.55
CA SER A 59 1.90 4.19 -1.40
C SER A 59 2.90 4.77 -0.41
N ILE A 60 3.35 3.97 0.54
CA ILE A 60 4.36 4.38 1.51
C ILE A 60 5.74 4.19 0.86
N CYS A 61 6.42 5.30 0.56
CA CYS A 61 7.77 5.27 0.03
C CYS A 61 8.79 4.99 1.13
N LYS A 62 8.65 5.69 2.26
CA LYS A 62 9.55 5.58 3.42
C LYS A 62 8.78 5.82 4.71
N VAL A 63 9.25 5.18 5.78
CA VAL A 63 8.86 5.49 7.15
C VAL A 63 9.95 6.39 7.75
N LEU A 64 9.56 7.60 8.12
CA LEU A 64 10.41 8.64 8.69
C LEU A 64 10.23 8.69 10.22
N ASP A 65 10.97 9.58 10.88
CA ASP A 65 10.75 9.84 12.29
C ASP A 65 9.37 10.49 12.51
N GLY A 66 8.62 9.97 13.48
CA GLY A 66 7.26 10.38 13.77
C GLY A 66 6.44 9.30 14.46
N ALA A 67 5.15 9.52 14.55
CA ALA A 67 4.22 8.69 15.34
C ALA A 67 4.18 7.23 14.87
N VAL A 68 4.26 6.96 13.56
CA VAL A 68 4.27 5.58 13.05
C VAL A 68 5.47 4.80 13.59
N LYS A 69 6.68 5.36 13.47
CA LYS A 69 7.90 4.72 13.95
C LYS A 69 7.89 4.51 15.48
N SER A 70 7.41 5.51 16.23
CA SER A 70 7.30 5.42 17.70
C SER A 70 6.24 4.43 18.19
N SER A 71 5.18 4.19 17.40
CA SER A 71 4.07 3.31 17.79
C SER A 71 4.43 1.82 17.80
N GLY A 72 5.52 1.42 17.13
CA GLY A 72 5.86 0.01 16.92
C GLY A 72 4.91 -0.72 15.97
N ALA A 73 4.01 -0.01 15.28
CA ALA A 73 3.15 -0.59 14.26
C ALA A 73 3.99 -1.14 13.11
N ASP A 74 3.62 -2.33 12.62
CA ASP A 74 4.29 -2.99 11.50
C ASP A 74 3.86 -2.40 10.15
N ILE A 75 4.17 -1.12 9.95
CA ILE A 75 3.94 -0.35 8.72
C ILE A 75 5.30 -0.15 8.04
N ARG A 76 5.41 -0.50 6.76
CA ARG A 76 6.68 -0.55 6.03
C ARG A 76 6.63 0.21 4.71
N ALA A 77 7.81 0.51 4.17
CA ALA A 77 7.95 0.95 2.80
C ALA A 77 7.41 -0.12 1.83
N GLY A 78 6.65 0.31 0.82
CA GLY A 78 5.96 -0.56 -0.14
C GLY A 78 4.53 -0.93 0.24
N ASP A 79 4.12 -0.69 1.49
CA ASP A 79 2.73 -0.85 1.90
C ASP A 79 1.83 0.21 1.26
N ARG A 80 0.54 -0.08 1.21
CA ARG A 80 -0.48 0.78 0.60
C ARG A 80 -1.58 1.08 1.61
N ILE A 81 -1.78 2.37 1.87
CA ILE A 81 -2.91 2.83 2.68
C ILE A 81 -4.13 2.89 1.75
N ILE A 82 -5.14 2.10 2.10
CA ILE A 82 -6.38 1.98 1.34
C ILE A 82 -7.60 2.51 2.11
N ARG A 83 -7.44 2.76 3.41
CA ARG A 83 -8.51 3.15 4.33
C ARG A 83 -7.97 3.96 5.49
N VAL A 84 -8.66 5.03 5.87
CA VAL A 84 -8.30 5.90 7.01
C VAL A 84 -9.55 6.08 7.86
N ASN A 85 -9.47 5.77 9.16
CA ASN A 85 -10.57 5.92 10.12
C ASN A 85 -11.91 5.30 9.64
N GLY A 86 -11.85 4.10 9.07
CA GLY A 86 -13.02 3.37 8.56
C GLY A 86 -13.52 3.82 7.19
N ARG A 87 -12.91 4.82 6.56
CA ARG A 87 -13.31 5.35 5.25
C ARG A 87 -12.30 5.00 4.17
N GLU A 88 -12.79 4.44 3.07
CA GLU A 88 -12.03 4.22 1.83
C GLU A 88 -12.25 5.42 0.90
N GLY A 89 -11.39 5.54 -0.13
CA GLY A 89 -11.51 6.64 -1.09
C GLY A 89 -10.35 6.67 -2.08
N LYS A 90 -10.39 7.66 -2.96
CA LYS A 90 -9.26 7.96 -3.84
C LYS A 90 -8.10 8.54 -3.02
N SER A 91 -6.92 8.57 -3.62
CA SER A 91 -5.67 8.95 -2.95
C SER A 91 -5.73 10.36 -2.35
N ASP A 92 -6.34 11.30 -3.06
CA ASP A 92 -6.57 12.67 -2.59
C ASP A 92 -7.57 12.74 -1.43
N GLU A 93 -8.62 11.93 -1.46
CA GLU A 93 -9.58 11.80 -0.36
C GLU A 93 -8.91 11.19 0.88
N LEU A 94 -8.16 10.10 0.71
CA LEU A 94 -7.40 9.44 1.79
C LEU A 94 -6.37 10.40 2.40
N LEU A 95 -5.66 11.16 1.58
CA LEU A 95 -4.70 12.16 2.05
C LEU A 95 -5.40 13.25 2.86
N SER A 96 -6.54 13.73 2.37
CA SER A 96 -7.37 14.72 3.07
C SER A 96 -7.89 14.19 4.40
N MET A 97 -8.22 12.90 4.51
CA MET A 97 -8.60 12.27 5.78
C MET A 97 -7.43 12.18 6.76
N MET A 98 -6.19 12.02 6.28
CA MET A 98 -5.00 11.94 7.13
C MET A 98 -4.54 13.30 7.66
N THR A 99 -4.85 14.38 6.94
CA THR A 99 -4.53 15.77 7.31
C THR A 99 -5.69 16.45 8.06
N GLY A 100 -6.94 16.09 7.73
CA GLY A 100 -8.16 16.63 8.30
C GLY A 100 -8.53 16.03 9.66
N SER A 101 -7.76 16.38 10.70
CA SER A 101 -8.15 16.39 12.13
C SER A 101 -6.90 16.69 12.98
N GLY A 102 -6.69 17.96 13.34
CA GLY A 102 -5.71 18.41 14.35
C GLY A 102 -4.26 17.93 14.16
N SER A 103 -3.84 17.63 12.92
CA SER A 103 -2.58 16.95 12.64
C SER A 103 -1.56 17.88 11.98
N PRO A 104 -0.26 17.80 12.35
CA PRO A 104 0.79 18.56 11.67
C PRO A 104 0.87 18.20 10.18
N PRO A 105 1.34 19.13 9.32
CA PRO A 105 1.43 18.92 7.88
C PRO A 105 2.30 17.71 7.53
N ILE A 106 1.86 16.96 6.52
CA ILE A 106 2.68 15.92 5.88
C ILE A 106 3.66 16.66 4.96
N MET A 107 4.96 16.46 5.15
CA MET A 107 5.96 16.97 4.21
C MET A 107 5.89 16.12 2.94
N LEU A 108 5.59 16.78 1.81
CA LEU A 108 5.60 16.25 0.46
C LEU A 108 6.98 16.46 -0.18
#